data_AF-A0A943LTB3-F1
#
_entry.id   AF-A0A943LTB3-F1
#
_cell.length_a   1.000
_cell.length_b   1.000
_cell.length_c   1.000
_cell.angle_alpha   90.00
_cell.angle_beta   90.00
_cell.angle_gamma   90.00
#
_symmetry.space_group_name_H-M   'P 1'
#
loop_
_entity.id
_entity.type
_entity.pdbx_description
1 polymer ?
#
loop_
_entity_poly.entity_id
_entity_poly.type
_entity_poly.pdbx_seq_one_letter_code
_entity_poly.pdbx_strand_id
1 'polypeptide(L)'
;MNPVCVGDWSPDFWVSFPCSHSECGSHTLLISVLPIDNIEDYNNHPSLKHAFTIQEDPQRIHEGVEAGAAFGSSPEVTTWVSAHGSGGGTHNVPFFVPGAGELWLRAEKRVLRQSV
;
A
#
# COMPACT_ATOMS: atom_id res chain seq x y z
N MET A 1 -8.58 12.52 -7.20
CA MET A 1 -9.63 12.42 -6.16
C MET A 1 -9.20 11.35 -5.19
N ASN A 2 -9.47 11.55 -3.90
CA ASN A 2 -9.19 10.53 -2.90
C ASN A 2 -10.24 9.41 -3.01
N PRO A 3 -9.89 8.15 -2.69
CA PRO A 3 -10.85 7.06 -2.67
C PRO A 3 -12.01 7.32 -1.70
N VAL A 4 -13.14 6.67 -1.94
CA VAL A 4 -14.26 6.66 -0.98
C VAL A 4 -13.81 5.99 0.32
N CYS A 5 -14.37 6.44 1.45
CA CYS A 5 -14.09 5.85 2.75
C CYS A 5 -14.57 4.39 2.84
N VAL A 6 -13.84 3.58 3.61
CA VAL A 6 -14.17 2.21 3.94
C VAL A 6 -14.42 2.13 5.45
N GLY A 7 -15.67 2.02 5.88
CA GLY A 7 -15.98 2.00 7.32
C GLY A 7 -15.43 3.22 8.08
N ASP A 8 -14.56 2.98 9.07
CA ASP A 8 -13.87 4.00 9.88
C ASP A 8 -12.57 4.54 9.25
N TRP A 9 -12.26 4.12 8.02
CA TRP A 9 -11.03 4.45 7.31
C TRP A 9 -11.27 5.37 6.12
N SER A 10 -10.45 6.43 6.00
CA SER A 10 -10.37 7.28 4.81
C SER A 10 -9.02 7.07 4.11
N PRO A 11 -8.95 6.31 3.01
CA PRO A 11 -7.70 6.11 2.28
C PRO A 11 -7.19 7.43 1.67
N ASP A 12 -5.87 7.61 1.64
CA ASP A 12 -5.23 8.79 1.05
C ASP A 12 -5.22 8.69 -0.47
N PHE A 13 -4.87 7.52 -1.00
CA PHE A 13 -4.89 7.22 -2.42
C PHE A 13 -4.97 5.71 -2.67
N TRP A 14 -5.06 5.36 -3.94
CA TRP A 14 -4.97 3.99 -4.43
C TRP A 14 -3.79 3.87 -5.40
N VAL A 15 -3.19 2.69 -5.47
CA VAL A 15 -2.15 2.37 -6.44
C VAL A 15 -2.53 1.08 -7.14
N SER A 16 -2.46 1.10 -8.47
CA SER A 16 -2.54 -0.10 -9.31
C SER A 16 -1.20 -0.34 -9.97
N PHE A 17 -0.71 -1.58 -9.91
CA PHE A 17 0.53 -1.99 -10.56
C PHE A 17 0.34 -3.30 -11.32
N PRO A 18 0.97 -3.44 -12.50
CA PRO A 18 0.81 -4.64 -13.33
C PRO A 18 1.44 -5.86 -12.67
N CYS A 19 0.83 -7.03 -12.88
CA CYS A 19 1.35 -8.32 -12.46
C CYS A 19 1.44 -9.27 -13.65
N SER A 20 2.59 -9.92 -13.83
CA SER A 20 2.78 -10.90 -14.91
C SER A 20 2.28 -12.30 -14.60
N HIS A 21 1.80 -12.56 -13.38
CA HIS A 21 1.19 -13.84 -13.04
C HIS A 21 -0.16 -13.97 -13.75
N SER A 22 -0.38 -15.13 -14.36
CA SER A 22 -1.60 -15.44 -15.14
C SER A 22 -2.89 -15.32 -14.34
N GLU A 23 -2.79 -15.34 -13.01
CA GLU A 23 -3.91 -15.39 -12.06
C GLU A 23 -4.37 -14.00 -11.61
N CYS A 24 -3.54 -12.96 -11.78
CA CYS A 24 -3.78 -11.65 -11.14
C CYS A 24 -3.90 -10.50 -12.16
N GLY A 25 -3.03 -10.45 -13.18
CA GLY A 25 -2.99 -9.38 -14.20
C GLY A 25 -2.56 -7.99 -13.68
N SER A 26 -3.19 -7.48 -12.62
CA SER A 26 -2.80 -6.26 -11.91
C SER A 26 -3.23 -6.33 -10.45
N HIS A 27 -2.47 -5.69 -9.58
CA HIS A 27 -2.79 -5.54 -8.17
C HIS A 27 -3.22 -4.11 -7.88
N THR A 28 -4.25 -3.94 -7.06
CA THR A 28 -4.74 -2.61 -6.64
C THR A 28 -4.89 -2.54 -5.14
N LEU A 29 -4.29 -1.51 -4.54
CA LEU A 29 -4.27 -1.26 -3.10
C LEU A 29 -4.92 0.07 -2.76
N LEU A 30 -5.64 0.13 -1.63
CA LEU A 30 -5.99 1.37 -0.95
C LEU A 30 -4.95 1.66 0.13
N ILE A 31 -4.46 2.90 0.20
CA ILE A 31 -3.27 3.22 0.99
C ILE A 31 -3.60 4.29 2.02
N SER A 32 -3.11 4.09 3.24
CA SER A 32 -2.87 5.18 4.19
C SER A 32 -1.40 5.54 4.24
N VAL A 33 -1.10 6.84 4.20
CA VAL A 33 0.24 7.38 4.45
C VAL A 33 0.28 8.00 5.83
N LEU A 34 1.19 7.51 6.66
CA LEU A 34 1.35 7.97 8.03
C LEU A 34 2.81 8.37 8.26
N PRO A 35 3.09 9.42 9.05
CA PRO A 35 4.45 9.84 9.39
C PRO A 35 5.02 8.92 10.49
N ILE A 36 5.20 7.65 10.15
CA ILE A 36 5.62 6.57 11.04
C ILE A 36 6.94 6.00 10.53
N ASP A 37 7.86 5.81 11.46
CA ASP A 37 9.20 5.28 11.20
C ASP A 37 9.37 3.81 11.65
N ASN A 38 8.39 3.26 12.38
CA ASN A 38 8.39 1.86 12.81
C ASN A 38 7.11 1.12 12.37
N ILE A 39 7.28 -0.04 11.74
CA ILE A 39 6.17 -0.86 11.20
C ILE A 39 5.17 -1.28 12.30
N GLU A 40 5.62 -1.49 13.54
CA GLU A 40 4.73 -1.87 14.63
C GLU A 40 3.75 -0.77 15.05
N ASP A 41 4.04 0.50 14.71
CA ASP A 41 3.15 1.61 15.05
C ASP A 41 1.88 1.61 14.18
N TYR A 42 1.81 0.78 13.14
CA TYR A 42 0.57 0.51 12.41
C TYR A 42 -0.40 -0.41 13.15
N ASN A 43 -0.01 -0.97 14.30
CA ASN A 43 -0.86 -1.90 15.02
C ASN A 43 -2.28 -1.34 15.22
N ASN A 44 -3.26 -2.07 14.68
CA ASN A 44 -4.69 -1.73 14.69
C ASN A 44 -5.11 -0.58 13.77
N HIS A 45 -4.24 -0.04 12.92
CA HIS A 45 -4.65 0.95 11.94
C HIS A 45 -5.70 0.35 10.99
N PRO A 46 -6.83 1.06 10.72
CA PRO A 46 -7.93 0.52 9.92
C PRO A 46 -7.53 -0.05 8.56
N SER A 47 -6.53 0.55 7.90
CA SER A 47 -6.02 0.06 6.60
C SER A 47 -5.57 -1.40 6.63
N LEU A 48 -5.10 -1.92 7.77
CA LEU A 48 -4.61 -3.30 7.91
C LEU A 48 -5.72 -4.31 8.26
N LYS A 49 -6.96 -3.85 8.50
CA LYS A 49 -8.13 -4.75 8.68
C LYS A 49 -8.57 -5.39 7.36
N HIS A 50 -8.21 -4.79 6.22
CA HIS A 50 -8.65 -5.18 4.88
C HIS A 50 -7.62 -6.08 4.18
N ALA A 51 -7.31 -7.22 4.78
CA ALA A 51 -6.43 -8.24 4.20
C ALA A 51 -7.19 -9.06 3.14
N PHE A 52 -6.58 -9.26 1.98
CA PHE A 52 -7.12 -10.05 0.84
C PHE A 52 -8.42 -9.56 0.19
N THR A 53 -9.10 -8.56 0.76
CA THR A 53 -10.21 -7.84 0.14
C THR A 53 -10.56 -6.58 0.95
N ILE A 54 -11.25 -5.63 0.32
CA ILE A 54 -11.88 -4.50 1.02
C ILE A 54 -13.16 -4.98 1.69
N GLN A 55 -13.04 -5.31 2.98
CA GLN A 55 -14.18 -5.53 3.87
C GLN A 55 -14.98 -4.23 4.07
N GLU A 56 -16.25 -4.34 4.47
CA GLU A 56 -17.12 -3.18 4.77
C GLU A 56 -17.44 -2.25 3.57
N ASP A 57 -17.52 -2.84 2.37
CA ASP A 57 -17.94 -2.15 1.14
C ASP A 57 -19.32 -2.66 0.64
N PRO A 58 -20.43 -2.28 1.30
CA PRO A 58 -21.76 -2.77 0.94
C PRO A 58 -22.22 -2.31 -0.46
N GLN A 59 -21.61 -1.25 -0.99
CA GLN A 59 -21.94 -0.70 -2.30
C GLN A 59 -21.02 -1.22 -3.41
N ARG A 60 -20.02 -2.06 -3.07
CA ARG A 60 -19.02 -2.60 -3.99
C ARG A 60 -18.28 -1.52 -4.79
N ILE A 61 -18.06 -0.35 -4.19
CA ILE A 61 -17.36 0.77 -4.84
C ILE A 61 -15.88 0.44 -5.06
N HIS A 62 -15.31 -0.41 -4.21
CA HIS A 62 -13.92 -0.84 -4.22
C HIS A 62 -13.73 -2.19 -4.91
N GLU A 63 -14.63 -2.55 -5.82
CA GLU A 63 -14.49 -3.74 -6.65
C GLU A 63 -13.15 -3.72 -7.42
N GLY A 64 -12.39 -4.81 -7.31
CA GLY A 64 -11.05 -4.92 -7.92
C GLY A 64 -9.90 -4.38 -7.05
N VAL A 65 -10.20 -3.82 -5.87
CA VAL A 65 -9.18 -3.54 -4.85
C VAL A 65 -8.93 -4.78 -4.01
N GLU A 66 -7.67 -5.15 -3.85
CA GLU A 66 -7.28 -6.42 -3.24
C GLU A 66 -6.98 -6.31 -1.75
N ALA A 67 -6.49 -5.17 -1.30
CA ALA A 67 -6.16 -4.98 0.11
C ALA A 67 -6.05 -3.50 0.48
N GLY A 68 -6.17 -3.25 1.77
CA GLY A 68 -5.65 -2.05 2.38
C GLY A 68 -4.16 -2.18 2.70
N ALA A 69 -3.46 -1.05 2.68
CA ALA A 69 -2.03 -0.94 2.88
C ALA A 69 -1.68 0.27 3.74
N ALA A 70 -0.56 0.20 4.46
CA ALA A 70 -0.02 1.28 5.27
C ALA A 70 1.39 1.64 4.80
N PHE A 71 1.63 2.94 4.55
CA PHE A 71 2.86 3.49 3.99
C PHE A 71 3.44 4.52 4.96
N GLY A 72 4.73 4.38 5.25
CA GLY A 72 5.41 5.15 6.28
C GLY A 72 6.39 6.15 5.71
N SER A 73 7.31 6.61 6.54
CA SER A 73 8.35 7.56 6.14
C SER A 73 9.39 6.96 5.17
N SER A 74 9.45 5.63 5.03
CA SER A 74 10.37 4.96 4.12
C SER A 74 9.74 3.70 3.49
N PRO A 75 10.31 3.19 2.37
CA PRO A 75 9.85 1.96 1.73
C PRO A 75 9.86 0.74 2.66
N GLU A 76 10.80 0.68 3.60
CA GLU A 76 10.93 -0.39 4.59
C GLU A 76 9.77 -0.38 5.60
N VAL A 77 9.16 0.78 5.82
CA VAL A 77 8.00 0.98 6.71
C VAL A 77 6.71 0.97 5.89
N THR A 78 6.57 -0.03 5.02
CA THR A 78 5.35 -0.28 4.23
C THR A 78 4.85 -1.68 4.49
N THR A 79 3.53 -1.87 4.56
CA THR A 79 2.95 -3.21 4.75
C THR A 79 1.53 -3.33 4.20
N TRP A 80 1.21 -4.50 3.67
CA TRP A 80 -0.14 -4.95 3.34
C TRP A 80 -0.18 -6.48 3.31
N VAL A 81 -1.39 -7.04 3.30
CA VAL A 81 -1.60 -8.49 3.20
C VAL A 81 -2.50 -8.79 2.02
N SER A 82 -1.96 -9.49 1.02
CA SER A 82 -2.69 -9.84 -0.20
C SER A 82 -2.29 -11.20 -0.77
N ALA A 83 -3.14 -11.72 -1.64
CA ALA A 83 -2.82 -12.85 -2.50
C ALA A 83 -1.92 -12.37 -3.65
N HIS A 84 -0.92 -13.17 -4.01
CA HIS A 84 -0.01 -12.91 -5.11
C HIS A 84 0.50 -14.22 -5.70
N GLY A 85 0.14 -14.50 -6.96
CA GLY A 85 0.37 -15.81 -7.59
C GLY A 85 -0.36 -16.94 -6.86
N SER A 86 0.29 -18.10 -6.71
CA SER A 86 -0.27 -19.27 -6.02
C SER A 86 -0.25 -19.17 -4.48
N GLY A 87 0.15 -18.02 -3.92
CA GLY A 87 0.33 -17.83 -2.48
C GLY A 87 -0.31 -16.53 -1.98
N GLY A 88 -0.34 -16.38 -0.66
CA GLY A 88 -0.72 -15.14 0.02
C GLY A 88 0.26 -14.82 1.13
N GLY A 89 0.36 -13.56 1.52
CA GLY A 89 1.28 -13.18 2.58
C GLY A 89 1.30 -11.69 2.88
N THR A 90 2.14 -11.36 3.86
CA THR A 90 2.50 -9.97 4.17
C THR A 90 3.57 -9.51 3.19
N HIS A 91 3.35 -8.33 2.64
CA HIS A 91 4.13 -7.74 1.58
C HIS A 91 4.57 -6.34 1.95
N ASN A 92 5.66 -5.88 1.33
CA ASN A 92 6.15 -4.51 1.46
C ASN A 92 6.76 -4.04 0.13
N VAL A 93 7.06 -2.75 0.02
CA VAL A 93 7.65 -2.18 -1.21
C VAL A 93 8.99 -2.85 -1.57
N PRO A 94 9.94 -3.10 -0.64
CA PRO A 94 11.20 -3.78 -0.97
C PRO A 94 11.06 -5.18 -1.57
N PHE A 95 9.98 -5.90 -1.25
CA PHE A 95 9.68 -7.20 -1.86
C PHE A 95 9.45 -7.08 -3.38
N PHE A 96 8.71 -6.06 -3.82
CA PHE A 96 8.41 -5.84 -5.24
C PHE A 96 9.47 -5.01 -5.96
N VAL A 97 10.17 -4.15 -5.22
CA VAL A 97 11.14 -3.20 -5.77
C VAL A 97 12.47 -3.38 -5.03
N PRO A 98 13.33 -4.30 -5.50
CA PRO A 98 14.69 -4.42 -4.99
C PRO A 98 15.43 -3.08 -5.05
N GLY A 99 16.06 -2.68 -3.95
CA GLY A 99 16.76 -1.39 -3.86
C GLY A 99 15.84 -0.17 -3.66
N ALA A 100 14.59 -0.37 -3.22
CA ALA A 100 13.64 0.71 -2.95
C ALA A 100 14.21 1.80 -2.01
N GLY A 101 14.92 1.43 -0.94
CA GLY A 101 15.54 2.40 -0.03
C GLY A 101 16.56 3.31 -0.73
N GLU A 102 17.40 2.76 -1.62
CA GLU A 102 18.35 3.57 -2.39
C GLU A 102 17.67 4.47 -3.42
N LEU A 103 16.58 4.00 -4.04
CA LEU A 103 15.73 4.82 -4.91
C LEU A 103 15.13 5.99 -4.13
N TRP A 104 14.61 5.72 -2.94
CA TRP A 104 14.00 6.70 -2.06
C TRP A 104 14.99 7.80 -1.65
N LEU A 105 16.17 7.41 -1.16
CA LEU A 105 17.24 8.36 -0.80
C LEU A 105 17.71 9.20 -1.99
N ARG A 106 17.73 8.65 -3.20
CA ARG A 106 18.04 9.42 -4.43
C ARG A 106 16.94 10.41 -4.77
N ALA A 107 15.67 10.03 -4.58
CA ALA A 107 14.54 10.90 -4.81
C ALA A 107 14.52 12.07 -3.81
N GLU A 108 14.70 11.78 -2.51
CA GLU A 108 14.81 12.78 -1.46
C GLU A 108 15.87 13.84 -1.79
N LYS A 109 17.08 13.42 -2.16
CA LYS A 109 18.16 14.33 -2.58
C LYS A 109 17.79 15.23 -3.75
N ARG A 110 16.91 14.78 -4.66
CA ARG A 110 16.44 15.60 -5.80
C ARG A 110 15.40 16.62 -5.36
N VAL A 111 14.47 16.22 -4.49
CA VAL A 111 13.45 17.14 -3.94
C VAL A 111 14.13 18.23 -3.11
N LEU A 112 15.03 17.85 -2.19
CA LEU A 112 15.73 18.83 -1.36
C LEU A 112 16.58 19.81 -2.18
N ARG A 113 17.20 19.37 -3.28
CA ARG A 113 17.96 20.26 -4.19
C ARG A 113 17.09 21.25 -4.96
N GLN A 114 15.79 20.99 -5.10
CA GLN A 114 14.85 21.90 -5.77
C GLN A 114 14.23 22.92 -4.80
N SER A 115 14.41 22.71 -3.49
CA SER A 115 13.88 23.55 -2.43
C SER A 115 14.90 24.57 -1.88
N VAL A 116 16.08 24.66 -2.50
CA VAL A 116 17.17 25.62 -2.19
C VAL A 116 17.41 26.50 -3.41
#